data_AF-E0UDA8-F1
#
_entry.id   AF-E0UDA8-F1
#
_cell.length_a   1.000
_cell.length_b   1.000
_cell.length_c   1.000
_cell.angle_alpha   90.00
_cell.angle_beta   90.00
_cell.angle_gamma   90.00
#
_symmetry.space_group_name_H-M   'P 1'
#
loop_
_entity.id
_entity.type
_entity.pdbx_description
1 polymer ?
#
loop_
_entity_poly.entity_id
_entity_poly.type
_entity_poly.pdbx_seq_one_letter_code
_entity_poly.pdbx_strand_id
1 'polypeptide(L)'
;MNIYKINAILAEFMSQTEEIEGVVLISSNGQLLTEPIGIDINTAMILGGIFLHLAQNTYQQLDTQEIESISLRSGEGNLIFTACYPEVFLLVKSSNSLSFGLLERRIHLAAKMLQEQLQTNADLPTVPLQEEPLPKPVVFPASSASNSTNIPKNNRGIKNTRIRYRGLPV
;
A
#
# COMPACT_ATOMS: atom_id res chain seq x y z
N MET A 1 -7.28 -2.84 -5.04
CA MET A 1 -6.70 -1.68 -5.73
C MET A 1 -6.88 -1.86 -7.23
N ASN A 2 -7.55 -0.94 -7.93
CA ASN A 2 -7.71 -1.02 -9.39
C ASN A 2 -6.58 -0.25 -10.09
N ILE A 3 -5.50 -0.97 -10.40
CA ILE A 3 -4.27 -0.38 -10.95
C ILE A 3 -4.48 0.31 -12.31
N TYR A 4 -5.39 -0.20 -13.15
CA TYR A 4 -5.68 0.39 -14.46
C TYR A 4 -6.31 1.78 -14.33
N LYS A 5 -7.27 1.94 -13.41
CA LYS A 5 -7.89 3.24 -13.15
C LYS A 5 -6.90 4.23 -12.52
N ILE A 6 -6.07 3.75 -11.60
CA ILE A 6 -5.02 4.58 -10.98
C ILE A 6 -4.04 5.09 -12.04
N ASN A 7 -3.52 4.21 -12.88
CA ASN A 7 -2.60 4.60 -13.95
C ASN A 7 -3.26 5.57 -14.94
N ALA A 8 -4.56 5.40 -15.23
CA ALA A 8 -5.31 6.35 -16.06
C ALA A 8 -5.39 7.74 -15.39
N ILE A 9 -5.65 7.82 -14.08
CA ILE A 9 -5.67 9.08 -13.34
C ILE A 9 -4.29 9.75 -13.37
N LEU A 10 -3.21 8.99 -13.17
CA LEU A 10 -1.85 9.52 -13.20
C LEU A 10 -1.47 10.03 -14.60
N ALA A 11 -1.83 9.29 -15.65
CA ALA A 11 -1.60 9.70 -17.03
C ALA A 11 -2.42 10.95 -17.41
N GLU A 12 -3.68 11.01 -16.99
CA GLU A 12 -4.52 12.20 -17.18
C GLU A 12 -3.91 13.41 -16.47
N PHE A 13 -3.53 13.26 -15.20
CA PHE A 13 -2.87 14.30 -14.41
C PHE A 13 -1.61 14.85 -15.10
N MET A 14 -0.76 13.97 -15.63
CA MET A 14 0.41 14.36 -16.43
C MET A 14 0.02 15.09 -17.72
N SER A 15 -1.06 14.70 -18.38
CA SER A 15 -1.47 15.29 -19.67
C SER A 15 -2.10 16.69 -19.56
N GLN A 16 -2.50 17.11 -18.36
CA GLN A 16 -3.15 18.40 -18.14
C GLN A 16 -2.21 19.61 -18.25
N THR A 17 -0.89 19.38 -18.24
CA THR A 17 0.15 20.42 -18.27
C THR A 17 1.47 19.85 -18.73
N GLU A 18 2.24 20.63 -19.48
CA GLU A 18 3.63 20.31 -19.78
C GLU A 18 4.56 20.55 -18.57
N GLU A 19 4.08 21.25 -17.54
CA GLU A 19 4.86 21.59 -16.36
C GLU A 19 5.02 20.44 -15.35
N ILE A 20 4.16 19.42 -15.40
CA ILE A 20 4.33 18.21 -14.58
C ILE A 20 5.24 17.27 -15.37
N GLU A 21 6.44 17.08 -14.85
CA GLU A 21 7.48 16.31 -15.53
C GLU A 21 7.50 14.86 -15.10
N GLY A 22 6.94 14.53 -13.93
CA GLY A 22 6.82 13.16 -13.54
C GLY A 22 5.97 12.90 -12.31
N VAL A 23 5.48 11.66 -12.23
CA VAL A 23 4.57 11.22 -11.18
C VAL A 23 4.74 9.74 -10.87
N VAL A 24 4.57 9.37 -9.59
CA VAL A 24 4.56 7.97 -9.15
C VAL A 24 3.84 7.84 -7.80
N LEU A 25 3.17 6.71 -7.59
CA LEU A 25 2.65 6.33 -6.27
C LEU A 25 3.65 5.45 -5.50
N ILE A 26 3.79 5.75 -4.22
CA ILE A 26 4.74 5.14 -3.30
C ILE A 26 4.00 4.73 -2.03
N SER A 27 4.27 3.53 -1.52
CA SER A 27 3.74 3.08 -0.23
C SER A 27 4.56 3.55 0.97
N SER A 28 4.00 3.43 2.18
CA SER A 28 4.65 3.72 3.47
C SER A 28 6.01 3.05 3.70
N ASN A 29 6.29 1.95 2.98
CA ASN A 29 7.56 1.21 3.03
C ASN A 29 8.56 1.63 1.93
N GLY A 30 8.24 2.63 1.10
CA GLY A 30 9.09 3.14 0.03
C GLY A 30 9.04 2.33 -1.28
N GLN A 31 8.11 1.37 -1.41
CA GLN A 31 7.91 0.63 -2.65
C GLN A 31 7.06 1.43 -3.64
N LEU A 32 7.34 1.25 -4.93
CA LEU A 32 6.53 1.85 -6.00
C LEU A 32 5.26 1.03 -6.19
N LEU A 33 4.10 1.69 -6.14
CA LEU A 33 2.79 1.08 -6.37
C LEU A 33 2.35 1.17 -7.83
N THR A 34 2.93 2.11 -8.58
CA THR A 34 2.71 2.30 -10.01
C THR A 34 4.04 2.37 -10.73
N GLU A 35 4.01 2.14 -12.05
CA GLU A 35 5.15 2.49 -12.89
C GLU A 35 5.37 4.01 -12.85
N PRO A 36 6.60 4.49 -12.62
CA PRO A 36 6.90 5.90 -12.70
C PRO A 36 6.67 6.45 -14.11
N ILE A 37 6.04 7.62 -14.20
CA ILE A 37 5.92 8.37 -15.45
C ILE A 37 6.86 9.56 -15.34
N GLY A 38 7.80 9.71 -16.27
CA GLY A 38 8.70 10.88 -16.31
C GLY A 38 9.74 10.98 -15.17
N ILE A 39 9.85 9.94 -14.34
CA ILE A 39 10.88 9.79 -13.29
C ILE A 39 11.54 8.43 -13.48
N ASP A 40 12.87 8.36 -13.36
CA ASP A 40 13.59 7.09 -13.34
C ASP A 40 13.21 6.27 -12.08
N ILE A 41 13.15 4.94 -12.21
CA ILE A 41 12.74 4.01 -11.15
C ILE A 41 13.63 4.14 -9.91
N ASN A 42 14.95 4.19 -10.08
CA ASN A 42 15.87 4.29 -8.95
C ASN A 42 15.72 5.65 -8.26
N THR A 43 15.58 6.70 -9.06
CA THR A 43 15.34 8.06 -8.56
C THR A 43 14.04 8.13 -7.74
N ALA A 44 12.96 7.54 -8.25
CA ALA A 44 11.67 7.48 -7.56
C ALA A 44 11.78 6.75 -6.21
N MET A 45 12.46 5.60 -6.15
CA MET A 45 12.67 4.85 -4.90
C MET A 45 13.52 5.64 -3.89
N ILE A 46 14.61 6.27 -4.35
CA ILE A 46 15.49 7.07 -3.49
C ILE A 46 14.71 8.24 -2.89
N LEU A 47 14.00 9.01 -3.74
CA LEU A 47 13.20 10.14 -3.30
C LEU A 47 12.09 9.69 -2.36
N GLY A 48 11.36 8.62 -2.69
CA GLY A 48 10.34 8.03 -1.83
C GLY A 48 10.87 7.72 -0.43
N GLY A 49 12.00 7.02 -0.34
CA GLY A 49 12.65 6.71 0.94
C GLY A 49 13.04 7.96 1.72
N ILE A 50 13.60 8.98 1.06
CA ILE A 50 13.97 10.25 1.69
C ILE A 50 12.73 10.96 2.24
N PHE A 51 11.70 11.13 1.43
CA PHE A 51 10.47 11.83 1.84
C PHE A 51 9.74 11.11 2.98
N LEU A 52 9.68 9.78 2.93
CA LEU A 52 9.10 8.98 4.03
C LEU A 52 9.90 9.16 5.32
N HIS A 53 11.23 9.14 5.25
CA HIS A 53 12.08 9.35 6.42
C HIS A 53 11.90 10.76 7.00
N LEU A 54 11.84 11.78 6.13
CA LEU A 54 11.55 13.15 6.54
C LEU A 54 10.18 13.26 7.20
N ALA A 55 9.16 12.62 6.64
CA ALA A 55 7.81 12.62 7.21
C ALA A 55 7.80 11.99 8.61
N GLN A 56 8.37 10.79 8.76
CA GLN A 56 8.41 10.07 10.03
C GLN A 56 9.15 10.86 11.12
N ASN A 57 10.32 11.41 10.81
CA ASN A 57 11.09 12.16 11.78
C ASN A 57 10.40 13.48 12.16
N THR A 58 9.79 14.16 11.19
CA THR A 58 9.09 15.42 11.43
C THR A 58 7.84 15.20 12.29
N TYR A 59 7.09 14.12 12.03
CA TYR A 59 5.94 13.72 12.83
C TYR A 59 6.33 13.50 14.32
N GLN A 60 7.43 12.79 14.56
CA GLN A 60 7.94 12.56 15.92
C GLN A 60 8.35 13.84 16.66
N GLN A 61 8.74 14.89 15.93
CA GLN A 61 9.22 16.14 16.52
C GLN A 61 8.11 17.17 16.75
N LEU A 62 7.08 17.18 15.91
CA LEU A 62 6.06 18.21 15.95
C LEU A 62 4.85 17.86 16.83
N ASP A 63 4.71 16.60 17.26
CA ASP A 63 3.55 16.08 18.02
C ASP A 63 2.20 16.45 17.34
N THR A 64 2.25 16.69 16.03
CA THR A 64 1.13 17.10 15.19
C THR A 64 0.46 15.89 14.54
N GLN A 65 -0.72 16.12 13.97
CA GLN A 65 -1.39 15.19 13.05
C GLN A 65 -0.48 14.77 11.88
N GLU A 66 -0.89 13.71 11.19
CA GLU A 66 -0.22 13.13 10.03
C GLU A 66 0.23 14.20 9.02
N ILE A 67 1.43 14.03 8.47
CA ILE A 67 1.96 14.96 7.47
C ILE A 67 1.21 14.75 6.16
N GLU A 68 0.42 15.76 5.80
CA GLU A 68 -0.37 15.75 4.56
C GLU A 68 0.53 15.86 3.31
N SER A 69 1.55 16.72 3.36
CA SER A 69 2.42 17.00 2.22
C SER A 69 3.78 17.55 2.63
N ILE A 70 4.82 17.18 1.87
CA ILE A 70 6.16 17.77 1.94
C ILE A 70 6.50 18.31 0.55
N SER A 71 6.99 19.54 0.47
CA SER A 71 7.44 20.14 -0.78
C SER A 71 8.89 20.60 -0.69
N LEU A 72 9.66 20.28 -1.72
CA LEU A 72 11.02 20.79 -1.95
C LEU A 72 10.99 21.66 -3.19
N ARG A 73 11.49 22.89 -3.07
CA ARG A 73 11.51 23.87 -4.14
C ARG A 73 12.95 24.24 -4.47
N SER A 74 13.24 24.31 -5.76
CA SER A 74 14.55 24.70 -6.28
C SER A 74 14.38 25.63 -7.49
N GLY A 75 15.48 26.20 -7.98
CA GLY A 75 15.45 26.97 -9.23
C GLY A 75 15.02 26.14 -10.45
N GLU A 76 15.27 24.84 -10.41
CA GLU A 76 15.00 23.90 -11.51
C GLU A 76 13.58 23.33 -11.49
N GLY A 77 12.86 23.47 -10.38
CA GLY A 77 11.52 22.91 -10.24
C GLY A 77 11.14 22.53 -8.81
N ASN A 78 10.07 21.75 -8.70
CA ASN A 78 9.49 21.33 -7.43
C ASN A 78 9.42 19.79 -7.36
N LEU A 79 9.68 19.26 -6.17
CA LEU A 79 9.34 17.89 -5.78
C LEU A 79 8.31 17.95 -4.67
N ILE A 80 7.17 17.29 -4.87
CA ILE A 80 6.05 17.32 -3.93
C ILE A 80 5.68 15.89 -3.60
N PHE A 81 5.60 15.59 -2.30
CA PHE A 81 5.24 14.28 -1.76
C PHE A 81 3.98 14.44 -0.90
N THR A 82 2.85 13.91 -1.38
CA THR A 82 1.53 14.17 -0.78
C THR A 82 0.81 12.88 -0.44
N ALA A 83 0.26 12.77 0.76
CA ALA A 83 -0.58 11.65 1.16
C ALA A 83 -1.88 11.62 0.34
N CYS A 84 -2.23 10.46 -0.21
CA CYS A 84 -3.45 10.25 -1.01
C CYS A 84 -4.45 9.33 -0.31
N TYR A 85 -3.95 8.37 0.46
CA TYR A 85 -4.72 7.40 1.23
C TYR A 85 -3.81 6.90 2.37
N PRO A 86 -4.33 6.30 3.46
CA PRO A 86 -3.46 5.69 4.46
C PRO A 86 -2.37 4.84 3.81
N GLU A 87 -1.13 5.14 4.18
CA GLU A 87 0.08 4.48 3.68
C GLU A 87 0.37 4.60 2.17
N VAL A 88 -0.30 5.51 1.45
CA VAL A 88 -0.09 5.74 0.01
C VAL A 88 0.18 7.22 -0.26
N PHE A 89 1.29 7.48 -0.94
CA PHE A 89 1.80 8.82 -1.20
C PHE A 89 2.04 9.02 -2.70
N LEU A 90 1.74 10.21 -3.18
CA LEU A 90 2.01 10.66 -4.53
C LEU A 90 3.27 11.52 -4.54
N LEU A 91 4.28 11.09 -5.30
CA LEU A 91 5.45 11.90 -5.60
C LEU A 91 5.27 12.55 -6.96
N VAL A 92 5.42 13.86 -7.01
CA VAL A 92 5.28 14.69 -8.21
C VAL A 92 6.56 15.48 -8.42
N LYS A 93 7.09 15.43 -9.64
CA LYS A 93 8.15 16.29 -10.14
C LYS A 93 7.54 17.30 -11.11
N SER A 94 7.84 18.57 -10.92
CA SER A 94 7.40 19.64 -11.82
C SER A 94 8.55 20.57 -12.16
N SER A 95 8.44 21.25 -13.30
CA SER A 95 9.26 22.42 -13.61
C SER A 95 8.86 23.61 -12.73
N ASN A 96 9.63 24.70 -12.82
CA ASN A 96 9.34 25.97 -12.12
C ASN A 96 8.44 26.91 -12.94
N SER A 97 7.85 26.44 -14.04
CA SER A 97 7.04 27.27 -14.96
C SER A 97 5.62 27.52 -14.44
N LEU A 98 5.09 26.62 -13.60
CA LEU A 98 3.76 26.74 -13.01
C LEU A 98 3.81 27.46 -11.67
N SER A 99 2.85 28.33 -11.39
CA SER A 99 2.72 28.92 -10.06
C SER A 99 2.45 27.83 -9.03
N PHE A 100 3.17 27.88 -7.91
CA PHE A 100 3.14 26.82 -6.89
C PHE A 100 1.72 26.55 -6.37
N GLY A 101 0.90 27.58 -6.14
CA GLY A 101 -0.48 27.39 -5.69
C GLY A 101 -1.40 26.71 -6.73
N LEU A 102 -1.16 26.91 -8.04
CA LEU A 102 -1.89 26.16 -9.07
C LEU A 102 -1.45 24.69 -9.11
N LEU A 103 -0.16 24.45 -8.93
CA LEU A 103 0.40 23.10 -8.83
C LEU A 103 -0.19 22.34 -7.64
N GLU A 104 -0.19 22.94 -6.45
CA GLU A 104 -0.76 22.36 -5.24
C GLU A 104 -2.25 22.02 -5.42
N ARG A 105 -3.02 22.94 -6.01
CA ARG A 105 -4.45 22.69 -6.27
C ARG A 105 -4.65 21.48 -7.19
N ARG A 106 -3.83 21.34 -8.25
CA ARG A 106 -3.91 20.20 -9.16
C ARG A 106 -3.53 18.90 -8.47
N ILE A 107 -2.46 18.91 -7.68
CA ILE A 107 -2.02 17.75 -6.89
C ILE A 107 -3.12 17.32 -5.92
N HIS A 108 -3.74 18.28 -5.23
CA HIS A 108 -4.82 17.99 -4.30
C HIS A 108 -6.03 17.34 -4.98
N LEU A 109 -6.42 17.82 -6.18
CA LEU A 109 -7.50 17.20 -6.96
C LEU A 109 -7.13 15.77 -7.40
N ALA A 110 -5.90 15.56 -7.88
CA ALA A 110 -5.43 14.24 -8.27
C ALA A 110 -5.38 13.28 -7.07
N ALA A 111 -4.85 13.73 -5.92
CA ALA A 111 -4.81 12.96 -4.68
C ALA A 111 -6.22 12.53 -4.24
N LYS A 112 -7.22 13.43 -4.34
CA LYS A 112 -8.61 13.11 -4.04
C LYS A 112 -9.20 12.06 -4.99
N MET A 113 -8.97 12.18 -6.30
CA MET A 113 -9.42 11.18 -7.28
C MET A 113 -8.79 9.80 -7.01
N LEU A 114 -7.50 9.78 -6.64
CA LEU A 114 -6.79 8.57 -6.26
C LEU A 114 -7.37 7.97 -4.97
N GLN A 115 -7.66 8.80 -3.96
CA GLN A 115 -8.28 8.39 -2.71
C GLN A 115 -9.59 7.63 -2.94
N GLU A 116 -10.46 8.15 -3.82
CA GLU A 116 -11.75 7.51 -4.16
C GLU A 116 -11.55 6.12 -4.78
N GLN A 117 -10.55 5.95 -5.65
CA GLN A 117 -10.24 4.65 -6.25
C GLN A 117 -9.62 3.67 -5.24
N LEU A 118 -8.86 4.18 -4.28
CA LEU A 118 -8.24 3.37 -3.23
C LEU A 118 -9.29 2.91 -2.19
N GLN A 119 -10.22 3.80 -1.80
CA GLN A 119 -11.33 3.50 -0.88
C GLN A 119 -12.33 2.48 -1.43
N THR A 120 -12.66 2.55 -2.72
CA THR A 120 -13.64 1.64 -3.36
C THR A 120 -13.22 0.16 -3.26
N ASN A 121 -11.96 -0.14 -2.91
CA ASN A 121 -11.46 -1.49 -2.71
C ASN A 121 -11.39 -1.92 -1.24
N ALA A 122 -11.55 -1.01 -0.28
CA ALA A 122 -11.56 -1.30 1.16
C ALA A 122 -12.96 -1.72 1.65
N ASP A 123 -14.02 -1.21 1.01
CA ASP A 123 -15.43 -1.54 1.31
C ASP A 123 -15.97 -2.67 0.45
N LEU A 124 -15.26 -3.81 0.39
CA LEU A 124 -15.96 -5.05 0.06
C LEU A 124 -16.89 -5.34 1.24
N PRO A 125 -18.23 -5.43 1.04
CA PRO A 125 -19.09 -5.93 2.09
C PRO A 125 -18.60 -7.32 2.46
N THR A 126 -18.19 -7.48 3.71
CA THR A 126 -18.11 -8.78 4.36
C THR A 126 -19.50 -9.38 4.24
N VAL A 127 -19.75 -10.13 3.17
CA VAL A 127 -20.92 -11.01 3.08
C VAL A 127 -20.81 -11.86 4.34
N PRO A 128 -21.79 -11.79 5.27
CA PRO A 128 -21.79 -12.72 6.38
C PRO A 128 -21.77 -14.10 5.73
N LEU A 129 -20.75 -14.91 6.04
CA LEU A 129 -20.75 -16.32 5.70
C LEU A 129 -22.06 -16.87 6.26
N GLN A 130 -23.06 -17.04 5.41
CA GLN A 130 -24.24 -17.81 5.73
C GLN A 130 -23.70 -19.22 5.93
N GLU A 131 -23.62 -19.64 7.19
CA GLU A 131 -23.41 -21.04 7.54
C GLU A 131 -24.51 -21.84 6.83
N GLU A 132 -24.11 -22.56 5.79
CA GLU A 132 -24.96 -23.54 5.14
C GLU A 132 -25.37 -24.56 6.23
N PRO A 133 -26.66 -24.75 6.50
CA PRO A 133 -27.07 -25.62 7.59
C PRO A 133 -26.65 -27.05 7.29
N LEU A 134 -25.81 -27.61 8.17
CA LEU A 134 -25.39 -29.00 8.15
C LEU A 134 -26.60 -29.93 7.89
N PRO A 135 -26.50 -30.88 6.93
CA PRO A 135 -27.56 -31.86 6.73
C PRO A 135 -27.76 -32.67 8.01
N LYS A 136 -29.02 -32.73 8.47
CA LYS A 136 -29.41 -33.49 9.66
C LYS A 136 -28.95 -34.95 9.53
N PRO A 137 -28.47 -35.57 10.63
CA PRO A 137 -28.03 -36.96 10.60
C PRO A 137 -29.23 -37.87 10.29
N VAL A 138 -29.11 -38.65 9.22
CA VAL A 138 -30.03 -39.74 8.91
C VAL A 138 -29.90 -40.78 10.01
N VAL A 139 -30.97 -40.97 10.78
CA VAL A 139 -31.08 -42.04 11.78
C VAL A 139 -31.23 -43.36 11.04
N PHE A 140 -30.18 -44.19 11.06
CA PHE A 140 -30.27 -45.59 10.64
C PHE A 140 -30.69 -46.44 11.84
N PRO A 141 -31.71 -47.31 11.71
CA PRO A 141 -32.08 -48.22 12.78
C PRO A 141 -31.00 -49.27 13.01
N ALA A 142 -30.74 -49.53 14.30
CA ALA A 142 -29.73 -50.44 14.80
C ALA A 142 -29.98 -51.89 14.35
N SER A 143 -28.95 -52.54 13.79
CA SER A 143 -28.82 -53.99 13.85
C SER A 143 -27.44 -54.38 14.34
N SER A 144 -27.44 -55.11 15.44
CA SER A 144 -26.36 -55.84 16.10
C SER A 144 -25.36 -56.55 15.17
N ALA A 145 -24.06 -56.44 15.46
CA ALA A 145 -23.14 -57.58 15.64
C ALA A 145 -21.67 -57.13 15.84
N SER A 146 -21.12 -57.50 17.00
CA SER A 146 -19.75 -57.96 17.28
C SER A 146 -18.63 -57.78 16.23
N ASN A 147 -17.53 -57.08 16.58
CA ASN A 147 -16.23 -57.66 16.95
C ASN A 147 -15.06 -56.64 16.94
N SER A 148 -14.29 -56.66 18.03
CA SER A 148 -12.83 -56.55 18.16
C SER A 148 -12.00 -55.88 17.04
N THR A 149 -11.11 -54.94 17.45
CA THR A 149 -9.63 -55.03 17.33
C THR A 149 -8.92 -53.69 17.01
N ASN A 150 -8.09 -53.24 17.96
CA ASN A 150 -6.81 -52.49 17.87
C ASN A 150 -6.67 -51.04 17.32
N ILE A 151 -6.08 -50.22 18.19
CA ILE A 151 -5.38 -48.92 17.99
C ILE A 151 -4.03 -49.16 17.27
N PRO A 152 -3.36 -48.16 16.60
CA PRO A 152 -2.53 -47.21 17.35
C PRO A 152 -2.53 -45.75 16.83
N LYS A 153 -2.27 -44.85 17.79
CA LYS A 153 -2.02 -43.40 17.66
C LYS A 153 -0.70 -43.14 16.93
N ASN A 154 -0.66 -42.18 16.00
CA ASN A 154 0.59 -41.66 15.44
C ASN A 154 0.79 -40.19 15.85
N ASN A 155 1.63 -40.00 16.86
CA ASN A 155 2.24 -38.73 17.25
C ASN A 155 3.45 -38.47 16.36
N ARG A 156 3.50 -37.34 15.65
CA ARG A 156 4.76 -36.78 15.16
C ARG A 156 4.87 -35.32 15.51
N GLY A 157 5.81 -35.07 16.43
CA GLY A 157 6.06 -33.78 17.07
C GLY A 157 6.72 -32.75 16.15
N ILE A 158 6.41 -31.51 16.49
CA ILE A 158 6.99 -30.28 15.95
C ILE A 158 8.43 -30.19 16.46
N LYS A 159 9.42 -30.16 15.56
CA LYS A 159 10.82 -29.85 15.90
C LYS A 159 11.05 -28.36 15.72
N ASN A 160 11.15 -27.63 16.84
CA ASN A 160 11.62 -26.25 16.87
C ASN A 160 13.12 -26.19 16.59
N THR A 161 13.52 -25.72 15.41
CA THR A 161 14.91 -25.35 15.11
C THR A 161 15.19 -23.90 15.50
N ARG A 162 16.07 -23.74 16.49
CA ARG A 162 16.55 -22.46 17.04
C ARG A 162 17.72 -21.96 16.19
N ILE A 163 17.50 -20.91 15.39
CA ILE A 163 18.54 -20.28 14.56
C ILE A 163 19.44 -19.43 15.48
N ARG A 164 20.76 -19.67 15.48
CA ARG A 164 21.77 -18.85 16.17
C ARG A 164 22.51 -17.98 15.16
N TYR A 165 22.48 -16.66 15.33
CA TYR A 165 23.33 -15.73 14.59
C TYR A 165 24.77 -15.80 15.13
N ARG A 166 25.75 -16.04 14.24
CA ARG A 166 27.17 -15.79 14.52
C ARG A 166 27.49 -14.38 14.03
N GLY A 167 27.84 -13.49 14.96
CA GLY A 167 28.40 -12.18 14.64
C GLY A 167 29.76 -12.33 13.96
N LEU A 168 30.02 -11.48 12.96
CA LEU A 168 31.37 -11.26 12.43
C LEU A 168 32.13 -10.29 13.37
N PRO A 169 33.45 -10.48 13.54
CA PRO A 169 34.28 -9.57 14.32
C PRO A 169 34.59 -8.28 13.57
N VAL A 170 34.88 -7.28 14.38
CA VAL A 170 35.21 -5.85 14.16
C VAL A 170 36.15 -5.59 12.98
#